data_AF-A0A1I2G9P2-F1
#
_entry.id   AF-A0A1I2G9P2-F1
#
_cell.length_a   1.000
_cell.length_b   1.000
_cell.length_c   1.000
_cell.angle_alpha   90.00
_cell.angle_beta   90.00
_cell.angle_gamma   90.00
#
_symmetry.space_group_name_H-M   'P 1'
#
loop_
_entity.id
_entity.type
_entity.pdbx_description
1 polymer ?
#
loop_
_entity_poly.entity_id
_entity_poly.type
_entity_poly.pdbx_seq_one_letter_code
_entity_poly.pdbx_strand_id
1 'polypeptide(L)'
;MRSLLLSAVLSVAALACDILPPGVAVRAARAVPVAAEVTAETTGADTATTGGLCEGFRQPGCVQSGCPEGQVCQKGPQCVPSLCTCDPQTGQTICSLDCGGGVCVDAAAQCQPVVCKLLCPFGFEVDERGCEVCRCKQEPRCGCVSDEDCTKVVGGCCPCELGGRELAIAGDCLEALAQCPVPPDEVPCVAIDQCTAKVARCVAGECVLQNSL
;
A
#
# COMPACT_ATOMS: atom_id res chain seq x y z
N MET A 1 -63.35 15.70 5.47
CA MET A 1 -63.69 15.83 6.91
C MET A 1 -62.85 14.78 7.65
N ARG A 2 -62.06 15.16 8.67
CA ARG A 2 -62.19 14.72 10.08
C ARG A 2 -62.64 13.25 10.26
N SER A 3 -62.03 12.38 11.07
CA SER A 3 -61.00 12.51 12.14
C SER A 3 -60.47 11.09 12.47
N LEU A 4 -59.16 10.85 12.63
CA LEU A 4 -58.37 10.81 13.89
C LEU A 4 -58.60 9.58 14.82
N LEU A 5 -57.47 9.03 15.30
CA LEU A 5 -57.25 8.20 16.52
C LEU A 5 -57.66 6.71 16.49
N LEU A 6 -57.10 5.80 17.31
CA LEU A 6 -55.73 5.59 17.86
C LEU A 6 -55.74 4.26 18.66
N SER A 7 -54.63 3.51 18.70
CA SER A 7 -54.30 2.49 19.74
C SER A 7 -55.18 1.22 19.85
N ALA A 8 -54.78 0.12 20.49
CA ALA A 8 -53.46 -0.55 20.67
C ALA A 8 -53.65 -1.94 21.36
N VAL A 9 -52.57 -2.74 21.42
CA VAL A 9 -52.28 -3.88 22.35
C VAL A 9 -53.23 -5.11 22.41
N LEU A 10 -52.70 -6.33 22.22
CA LEU A 10 -52.42 -7.32 23.29
C LEU A 10 -51.82 -8.66 22.78
N SER A 11 -50.75 -9.12 23.46
CA SER A 11 -50.34 -10.52 23.72
C SER A 11 -49.53 -11.27 22.63
N VAL A 12 -48.58 -12.16 22.93
CA VAL A 12 -48.34 -13.02 24.13
C VAL A 12 -46.84 -13.09 24.54
N ALA A 13 -46.60 -13.34 25.84
CA ALA A 13 -45.37 -13.82 26.50
C ALA A 13 -44.39 -14.68 25.65
N ALA A 14 -43.07 -14.49 25.66
CA ALA A 14 -42.06 -14.49 26.74
C ALA A 14 -41.42 -15.87 27.01
N LEU A 15 -40.09 -15.91 26.92
CA LEU A 15 -39.23 -16.90 27.59
C LEU A 15 -37.87 -16.26 27.84
N ALA A 16 -37.53 -16.08 29.11
CA ALA A 16 -36.23 -15.61 29.57
C ALA A 16 -35.32 -16.81 29.85
N CYS A 17 -34.00 -16.61 29.72
CA CYS A 17 -33.04 -17.37 30.51
C CYS A 17 -31.72 -16.59 30.64
N ASP A 18 -31.58 -15.86 31.74
CA ASP A 18 -30.29 -15.35 32.22
C ASP A 18 -29.36 -16.50 32.62
N ILE A 19 -28.10 -16.48 32.15
CA ILE A 19 -26.95 -17.03 32.89
C ILE A 19 -25.75 -16.06 32.77
N LEU A 20 -25.16 -15.78 33.93
CA LEU A 20 -24.07 -14.84 34.29
C LEU A 20 -22.68 -15.19 33.65
N PRO A 21 -21.63 -14.32 33.68
CA PRO A 21 -21.09 -13.72 34.92
C PRO A 21 -20.71 -12.21 34.89
N PRO A 22 -20.54 -11.57 36.06
CA PRO A 22 -20.15 -10.17 36.19
C PRO A 22 -18.63 -10.00 36.35
N GLY A 23 -18.12 -8.80 36.04
CA GLY A 23 -16.86 -8.31 36.62
C GLY A 23 -15.68 -8.08 35.67
N VAL A 24 -15.85 -7.30 34.60
CA VAL A 24 -14.74 -6.50 34.04
C VAL A 24 -15.22 -5.07 33.87
N ALA A 25 -14.56 -4.13 34.56
CA ALA A 25 -14.89 -2.71 34.47
C ALA A 25 -14.38 -2.12 33.14
N VAL A 26 -15.29 -1.57 32.33
CA VAL A 26 -14.92 -0.78 31.15
C VAL A 26 -14.30 0.54 31.63
N ARG A 27 -12.96 0.61 31.63
CA ARG A 27 -12.25 1.87 31.92
C ARG A 27 -12.32 2.77 30.69
N ALA A 28 -12.84 3.98 30.88
CA ALA A 28 -12.89 5.00 29.85
C ALA A 28 -11.48 5.33 29.33
N ALA A 29 -11.26 5.19 28.03
CA ALA A 29 -10.07 5.69 27.36
C ALA A 29 -10.11 7.22 27.31
N ARG A 30 -9.32 7.88 28.16
CA ARG A 30 -9.01 9.31 28.02
C ARG A 30 -8.05 9.49 26.85
N ALA A 31 -8.24 10.58 26.10
CA ALA A 31 -7.26 11.03 25.12
C ALA A 31 -5.90 11.31 25.78
N VAL A 32 -4.82 10.96 25.07
CA VAL A 32 -3.44 11.29 25.42
C VAL A 32 -2.89 12.22 24.33
N PRO A 33 -2.27 13.36 24.67
CA PRO A 33 -1.69 14.26 23.68
C PRO A 33 -0.43 13.67 23.06
N VAL A 34 -0.22 13.90 21.77
CA VAL A 34 1.03 13.57 21.08
C VAL A 34 2.07 14.66 21.41
N ALA A 35 2.98 14.34 22.32
CA ALA A 35 4.23 15.06 22.50
C ALA A 35 5.38 14.09 22.21
N ALA A 36 5.95 14.19 21.01
CA ALA A 36 7.08 13.37 20.59
C ALA A 36 8.40 14.00 21.08
N GLU A 37 8.71 13.81 22.37
CA GLU A 37 10.05 14.06 22.89
C GLU A 37 10.93 12.86 22.56
N VAL A 38 11.88 13.02 21.64
CA VAL A 38 12.88 11.98 21.33
C VAL A 38 13.95 12.00 22.42
N THR A 39 13.63 11.43 23.57
CA THR A 39 14.63 11.01 24.56
C THR A 39 15.07 9.59 24.27
N ALA A 40 16.35 9.43 23.94
CA ALA A 40 16.97 8.12 23.93
C ALA A 40 17.19 7.67 25.38
N GLU A 41 16.70 6.49 25.77
CA GLU A 41 17.32 5.68 26.84
C GLU A 41 16.86 4.21 26.85
N THR A 42 17.74 3.35 26.32
CA THR A 42 18.34 2.14 26.95
C THR A 42 17.52 1.12 27.78
N THR A 43 17.97 -0.15 27.69
CA THR A 43 17.79 -1.29 28.62
C THR A 43 16.64 -2.30 28.40
N GLY A 44 16.71 -3.04 27.30
CA GLY A 44 16.38 -4.47 27.29
C GLY A 44 17.67 -5.29 27.42
N ALA A 45 17.73 -6.22 28.36
CA ALA A 45 18.99 -6.89 28.71
C ALA A 45 19.34 -8.06 27.78
N ASP A 46 20.25 -7.82 26.85
CA ASP A 46 21.31 -8.78 26.53
C ASP A 46 22.64 -8.23 27.03
N THR A 47 23.57 -9.12 27.36
CA THR A 47 24.90 -8.78 27.89
C THR A 47 25.58 -7.70 27.04
N ALA A 48 26.22 -6.72 27.70
CA ALA A 48 27.12 -5.76 27.05
C ALA A 48 28.39 -6.47 26.52
N THR A 49 28.21 -7.28 25.49
CA THR A 49 29.28 -7.76 24.63
C THR A 49 29.60 -6.63 23.67
N THR A 50 30.83 -6.15 23.73
CA THR A 50 31.43 -5.23 22.75
C THR A 50 31.02 -5.61 21.33
N GLY A 51 30.39 -4.67 20.60
CA GLY A 51 30.00 -4.87 19.21
C GLY A 51 31.17 -5.40 18.38
N GLY A 52 31.02 -6.62 17.87
CA GLY A 52 32.10 -7.31 17.16
C GLY A 52 32.29 -6.75 15.75
N LEU A 53 33.46 -6.97 15.16
CA LEU A 53 33.76 -6.52 13.78
C LEU A 53 32.82 -7.10 12.70
N CYS A 54 32.02 -8.10 13.05
CA CYS A 54 31.03 -8.77 12.21
C CYS A 54 29.57 -8.47 12.62
N GLU A 55 29.33 -7.50 13.50
CA GLU A 55 27.97 -7.10 13.88
C GLU A 55 27.19 -6.58 12.65
N GLY A 56 25.98 -7.11 12.44
CA GLY A 56 25.19 -6.83 11.24
C GLY A 56 25.63 -7.57 9.96
N PHE A 57 26.64 -8.45 10.00
CA PHE A 57 27.00 -9.28 8.86
C PHE A 57 25.81 -10.14 8.39
N ARG A 58 25.50 -10.08 7.08
CA ARG A 58 24.47 -10.88 6.42
C ARG A 58 25.07 -11.60 5.24
N GLN A 59 24.62 -12.83 5.01
CA GLN A 59 25.00 -13.61 3.82
C GLN A 59 24.57 -12.84 2.55
N PRO A 60 25.48 -12.63 1.58
CA PRO A 60 25.09 -12.08 0.30
C PRO A 60 24.31 -13.12 -0.49
N GLY A 61 23.34 -12.65 -1.28
CA GLY A 61 22.56 -13.50 -2.17
C GLY A 61 21.30 -14.10 -1.53
N CYS A 62 20.27 -14.17 -2.34
CA CYS A 62 18.91 -14.50 -1.94
C CYS A 62 18.68 -15.97 -1.55
N VAL A 63 19.60 -16.89 -1.91
CA VAL A 63 19.45 -18.31 -1.58
C VAL A 63 19.50 -18.57 -0.07
N GLN A 64 20.24 -17.73 0.68
CA GLN A 64 20.25 -17.79 2.15
C GLN A 64 19.41 -16.69 2.82
N SER A 65 19.37 -15.48 2.25
CA SER A 65 18.68 -14.34 2.88
C SER A 65 17.20 -14.21 2.50
N GLY A 66 16.72 -14.94 1.49
CA GLY A 66 15.40 -14.77 0.90
C GLY A 66 15.31 -13.53 -0.01
N CYS A 67 14.09 -13.23 -0.46
CA CYS A 67 13.77 -11.99 -1.18
C CYS A 67 12.57 -11.30 -0.51
N PRO A 68 12.43 -9.97 -0.65
CA PRO A 68 11.23 -9.25 -0.24
C PRO A 68 10.01 -9.68 -1.07
N GLU A 69 8.81 -9.29 -0.62
CA GLU A 69 7.57 -9.59 -1.33
C GLU A 69 7.59 -9.09 -2.78
N GLY A 70 7.00 -9.86 -3.69
CA GLY A 70 7.03 -9.58 -5.13
C GLY A 70 8.34 -9.95 -5.84
N GLN A 71 9.38 -10.37 -5.12
CA GLN A 71 10.66 -10.77 -5.71
C GLN A 71 10.95 -12.27 -5.55
N VAL A 72 11.73 -12.79 -6.50
CA VAL A 72 12.09 -14.21 -6.62
C VAL A 72 13.61 -14.35 -6.74
N CYS A 73 14.15 -15.38 -6.10
CA CYS A 73 15.58 -15.62 -6.11
C CYS A 73 16.02 -16.29 -7.42
N GLN A 74 16.79 -15.58 -8.25
CA GLN A 74 17.28 -16.10 -9.54
C GLN A 74 18.80 -16.24 -9.54
N LYS A 75 19.29 -17.40 -10.01
CA LYS A 75 20.71 -17.59 -10.35
C LYS A 75 20.91 -17.12 -11.79
N GLY A 76 21.56 -15.97 -11.95
CA GLY A 76 21.71 -15.27 -13.22
C GLY A 76 23.17 -14.98 -13.59
N PRO A 77 23.42 -14.07 -14.55
CA PRO A 77 24.78 -13.69 -14.96
C PRO A 77 25.53 -12.88 -13.90
N GLN A 78 24.83 -12.30 -12.91
CA GLN A 78 25.46 -11.64 -11.77
C GLN A 78 25.95 -12.70 -10.77
N CYS A 79 27.26 -12.81 -10.63
CA CYS A 79 27.88 -13.79 -9.73
C CYS A 79 27.80 -13.33 -8.27
N VAL A 80 27.08 -14.09 -7.44
CA VAL A 80 27.01 -13.89 -5.99
C VAL A 80 27.46 -15.18 -5.29
N PRO A 81 28.41 -15.13 -4.34
CA PRO A 81 28.82 -16.27 -3.51
C PRO A 81 27.65 -16.99 -2.85
N SER A 82 27.69 -18.32 -2.75
CA SER A 82 26.66 -19.06 -1.99
C SER A 82 26.83 -18.94 -0.48
N LEU A 83 28.05 -18.71 0.02
CA LEU A 83 28.35 -18.58 1.45
C LEU A 83 29.56 -17.66 1.67
N CYS A 84 29.44 -16.76 2.63
CA CYS A 84 30.54 -15.95 3.14
C CYS A 84 30.62 -16.04 4.67
N THR A 85 31.81 -15.99 5.22
CA THR A 85 32.06 -15.97 6.67
C THR A 85 32.85 -14.72 7.02
N CYS A 86 32.44 -14.00 8.05
CA CYS A 86 33.20 -12.88 8.61
C CYS A 86 34.07 -13.37 9.78
N ASP A 87 35.37 -13.05 9.75
CA ASP A 87 36.31 -13.32 10.83
C ASP A 87 36.11 -12.30 11.99
N PRO A 88 35.73 -12.74 13.20
CA PRO A 88 35.48 -11.84 14.33
C PRO A 88 36.74 -11.10 14.83
N GLN A 89 37.96 -11.52 14.48
CA GLN A 89 39.19 -10.86 14.92
C GLN A 89 39.67 -9.77 13.96
N THR A 90 39.41 -9.91 12.65
CA THR A 90 39.89 -8.98 11.62
C THR A 90 38.78 -8.22 10.89
N GLY A 91 37.53 -8.65 11.00
CA GLY A 91 36.42 -8.17 10.19
C GLY A 91 36.50 -8.62 8.72
N GLN A 92 37.48 -9.46 8.35
CA GLN A 92 37.63 -9.91 6.97
C GLN A 92 36.49 -10.87 6.61
N THR A 93 35.78 -10.55 5.53
CA THR A 93 34.82 -11.47 4.92
C THR A 93 35.53 -12.37 3.91
N ILE A 94 35.40 -13.67 4.09
CA ILE A 94 35.91 -14.70 3.18
C ILE A 94 34.71 -15.40 2.54
N CYS A 95 34.61 -15.36 1.22
CA CYS A 95 33.51 -15.91 0.45
C CYS A 95 33.90 -17.15 -0.35
N SER A 96 32.94 -18.01 -0.61
CA SER A 96 33.04 -19.04 -1.64
C SER A 96 33.18 -18.40 -3.03
N LEU A 97 33.91 -19.07 -3.93
CA LEU A 97 34.16 -18.60 -5.30
C LEU A 97 33.13 -19.13 -6.32
N ASP A 98 31.96 -19.58 -5.84
CA ASP A 98 30.88 -20.09 -6.67
C ASP A 98 29.81 -19.01 -6.89
N CYS A 99 29.18 -18.97 -8.06
CA CYS A 99 28.09 -18.02 -8.34
C CYS A 99 26.71 -18.53 -7.85
N GLY A 100 26.69 -19.20 -6.68
CA GLY A 100 25.55 -19.98 -6.21
C GLY A 100 24.51 -19.23 -5.39
N GLY A 101 24.80 -18.02 -4.90
CA GLY A 101 23.96 -17.25 -3.96
C GLY A 101 22.73 -16.58 -4.56
N GLY A 102 22.75 -16.32 -5.88
CA GLY A 102 21.64 -15.69 -6.61
C GLY A 102 21.39 -14.21 -6.28
N VAL A 103 20.54 -13.57 -7.08
CA VAL A 103 20.05 -12.20 -6.88
C VAL A 103 18.52 -12.18 -6.83
N CYS A 104 17.95 -11.26 -6.04
CA CYS A 104 16.52 -11.00 -6.12
C CYS A 104 16.21 -10.24 -7.40
N VAL A 105 15.23 -10.74 -8.13
CA VAL A 105 14.63 -10.09 -9.30
C VAL A 105 13.13 -10.04 -9.10
N ASP A 106 12.45 -9.08 -9.72
CA ASP A 106 10.99 -8.99 -9.63
C ASP A 106 10.33 -10.23 -10.25
N ALA A 107 9.27 -10.75 -9.64
CA ALA A 107 8.57 -11.95 -10.14
C ALA A 107 8.06 -11.75 -11.57
N ALA A 108 7.61 -10.53 -11.89
CA ALA A 108 7.22 -10.10 -13.22
C ALA A 108 8.35 -10.17 -14.26
N ALA A 109 9.63 -10.15 -13.86
CA ALA A 109 10.77 -10.31 -14.77
C ALA A 109 11.00 -11.77 -15.22
N GLN A 110 10.33 -12.75 -14.60
CA GLN A 110 10.33 -14.15 -15.10
C GLN A 110 9.26 -14.41 -16.18
N CYS A 111 8.44 -13.42 -16.51
CA CYS A 111 7.39 -13.57 -17.50
C CYS A 111 7.96 -13.70 -18.91
N GLN A 112 7.44 -14.65 -19.68
CA GLN A 112 7.76 -14.75 -21.09
C GLN A 112 7.11 -13.57 -21.83
N PRO A 113 7.81 -12.89 -22.76
CA PRO A 113 7.21 -11.82 -23.56
C PRO A 113 5.94 -12.30 -24.27
N VAL A 114 4.86 -11.52 -24.21
CA VAL A 114 3.59 -11.85 -24.88
C VAL A 114 3.74 -11.67 -26.39
N VAL A 115 4.16 -12.72 -27.08
CA VAL A 115 4.28 -12.72 -28.54
C VAL A 115 2.92 -12.98 -29.18
N CYS A 116 2.03 -11.97 -29.19
CA CYS A 116 0.80 -12.03 -29.96
C CYS A 116 0.42 -10.70 -30.60
N LYS A 117 -0.43 -10.75 -31.65
CA LYS A 117 -0.72 -9.62 -32.54
C LYS A 117 -1.98 -8.85 -32.14
N LEU A 118 -2.23 -8.69 -30.85
CA LEU A 118 -3.32 -7.86 -30.34
C LEU A 118 -2.83 -6.44 -30.09
N LEU A 119 -3.63 -5.46 -30.49
CA LEU A 119 -3.49 -4.07 -30.05
C LEU A 119 -4.51 -3.86 -28.92
N CYS A 120 -4.03 -3.79 -27.68
CA CYS A 120 -4.87 -3.60 -26.50
C CYS A 120 -4.76 -2.14 -26.02
N PRO A 121 -5.79 -1.28 -26.21
CA PRO A 121 -5.71 0.15 -25.85
C PRO A 121 -5.45 0.40 -24.36
N PHE A 122 -5.88 -0.53 -23.51
CA PHE A 122 -5.75 -0.48 -22.05
C PHE A 122 -4.70 -1.49 -21.52
N GLY A 123 -3.83 -2.01 -22.38
CA GLY A 123 -2.81 -3.00 -22.03
C GLY A 123 -3.33 -4.44 -21.93
N PHE A 124 -2.42 -5.37 -21.58
CA PHE A 124 -2.71 -6.80 -21.46
C PHE A 124 -3.23 -7.16 -20.06
N GLU A 125 -4.09 -8.18 -19.99
CA GLU A 125 -4.42 -8.84 -18.72
C GLU A 125 -3.15 -9.48 -18.12
N VAL A 126 -3.11 -9.60 -16.79
CA VAL A 126 -2.06 -10.32 -16.06
C VAL A 126 -2.60 -11.59 -15.41
N ASP A 127 -1.76 -12.63 -15.31
CA ASP A 127 -2.06 -13.85 -14.55
C ASP A 127 -1.79 -13.69 -13.04
N GLU A 128 -2.05 -14.76 -12.27
CA GLU A 128 -1.84 -14.81 -10.82
C GLU A 128 -0.39 -14.59 -10.37
N ARG A 129 0.58 -14.59 -11.30
CA ARG A 129 2.01 -14.34 -11.06
C ARG A 129 2.44 -12.93 -11.50
N GLY A 130 1.49 -12.11 -11.95
CA GLY A 130 1.75 -10.78 -12.51
C GLY A 130 2.25 -10.81 -13.95
N CYS A 131 2.18 -11.94 -14.65
CA CYS A 131 2.62 -12.03 -16.04
C CYS A 131 1.54 -11.63 -17.01
N GLU A 132 1.86 -10.73 -17.94
CA GLU A 132 0.98 -10.43 -19.07
C GLU A 132 0.60 -11.70 -19.84
N VAL A 133 -0.66 -11.80 -20.25
CA VAL A 133 -1.19 -12.88 -21.10
C VAL A 133 -1.78 -12.29 -22.39
N CYS A 134 -1.95 -13.12 -23.43
CA CYS A 134 -2.54 -12.67 -24.69
C CYS A 134 -4.08 -12.49 -24.60
N ARG A 135 -4.52 -11.56 -23.76
CA ARG A 135 -5.88 -11.00 -23.66
C ARG A 135 -5.76 -9.52 -23.29
N CYS A 136 -6.64 -8.69 -23.82
CA CYS A 136 -6.66 -7.27 -23.49
C CYS A 136 -7.43 -7.03 -22.19
N LYS A 137 -6.97 -6.10 -21.34
CA LYS A 137 -7.80 -5.57 -20.26
C LYS A 137 -9.09 -4.98 -20.86
N GLN A 138 -10.19 -5.09 -20.11
CA GLN A 138 -11.41 -4.35 -20.45
C GLN A 138 -11.17 -2.84 -20.29
N GLU A 139 -11.99 -2.02 -20.94
CA GLU A 139 -12.05 -0.59 -20.65
C GLU A 139 -12.34 -0.39 -19.15
N PRO A 140 -11.51 0.39 -18.42
CA PRO A 140 -11.71 0.59 -17.00
C PRO A 140 -13.04 1.32 -16.78
N ARG A 141 -13.90 0.77 -15.92
CA ARG A 141 -15.25 1.28 -15.70
C ARG A 141 -15.20 2.37 -14.65
N CYS A 142 -14.72 3.55 -15.04
CA CYS A 142 -14.56 4.68 -14.12
C CYS A 142 -15.84 4.97 -13.34
N GLY A 143 -15.85 4.55 -12.09
CA GLY A 143 -17.01 4.54 -11.21
C GLY A 143 -16.67 3.78 -9.94
N CYS A 144 -17.58 3.81 -8.97
CA CYS A 144 -17.34 3.32 -7.63
C CYS A 144 -18.55 2.54 -7.08
N VAL A 145 -18.30 1.71 -6.08
CA VAL A 145 -19.33 1.02 -5.28
C VAL A 145 -19.38 1.61 -3.87
N SER A 146 -18.25 2.12 -3.36
CA SER A 146 -18.03 2.62 -2.02
C SER A 146 -17.05 3.80 -2.00
N ASP A 147 -17.00 4.54 -0.89
CA ASP A 147 -16.04 5.64 -0.69
C ASP A 147 -14.56 5.16 -0.78
N GLU A 148 -14.29 3.88 -0.49
CA GLU A 148 -12.94 3.29 -0.52
C GLU A 148 -12.40 3.13 -1.96
N ASP A 149 -13.28 3.03 -2.96
CA ASP A 149 -12.89 2.96 -4.37
C ASP A 149 -12.41 4.33 -4.91
N CYS A 150 -12.74 5.42 -4.21
CA CYS A 150 -12.51 6.79 -4.66
C CYS A 150 -11.28 7.44 -4.04
N THR A 151 -10.30 7.79 -4.87
CA THR A 151 -9.10 8.54 -4.47
C THR A 151 -9.22 10.02 -4.83
N LYS A 152 -8.80 10.90 -3.91
CA LYS A 152 -8.59 12.32 -4.20
C LYS A 152 -7.21 12.51 -4.81
N VAL A 153 -7.15 13.18 -5.96
CA VAL A 153 -5.95 13.39 -6.76
C VAL A 153 -5.86 14.85 -7.22
N VAL A 154 -4.68 15.25 -7.69
CA VAL A 154 -4.49 16.51 -8.41
C VAL A 154 -4.28 16.18 -9.89
N GLY A 155 -5.15 16.67 -10.76
CA GLY A 155 -5.01 16.52 -12.21
C GLY A 155 -4.38 17.75 -12.85
N GLY A 156 -3.60 17.53 -13.91
CA GLY A 156 -2.81 18.56 -14.58
C GLY A 156 -1.37 18.63 -14.05
N CYS A 157 -0.66 19.70 -14.39
CA CYS A 157 0.81 19.75 -14.30
C CYS A 157 1.38 20.46 -13.10
N CYS A 158 0.50 21.04 -12.28
CA CYS A 158 0.87 21.72 -11.06
C CYS A 158 0.33 20.94 -9.87
N PRO A 159 1.05 20.87 -8.74
CA PRO A 159 0.43 20.52 -7.48
C PRO A 159 -0.67 21.54 -7.17
N CYS A 160 -1.62 21.16 -6.33
CA CYS A 160 -2.83 21.95 -6.17
C CYS A 160 -2.58 23.36 -5.57
N GLU A 161 -1.62 23.49 -4.63
CA GLU A 161 -1.12 24.80 -4.11
C GLU A 161 -0.40 25.67 -5.17
N LEU A 162 -0.14 25.14 -6.37
CA LEU A 162 0.43 25.89 -7.50
C LEU A 162 -0.50 25.90 -8.74
N GLY A 163 -1.82 25.76 -8.53
CA GLY A 163 -2.83 25.88 -9.57
C GLY A 163 -3.36 24.55 -10.13
N GLY A 164 -2.96 23.41 -9.54
CA GLY A 164 -3.48 22.10 -9.89
C GLY A 164 -4.96 21.93 -9.52
N ARG A 165 -5.72 21.18 -10.34
CA ARG A 165 -7.14 20.94 -10.07
C ARG A 165 -7.33 19.67 -9.27
N GLU A 166 -7.87 19.80 -8.06
CA GLU A 166 -8.31 18.65 -7.26
C GLU A 166 -9.50 17.95 -7.91
N LEU A 167 -9.42 16.62 -7.97
CA LEU A 167 -10.43 15.72 -8.54
C LEU A 167 -10.63 14.53 -7.62
N ALA A 168 -11.80 13.89 -7.72
CA ALA A 168 -12.02 12.56 -7.19
C ALA A 168 -12.10 11.60 -8.38
N ILE A 169 -11.43 10.45 -8.28
CA ILE A 169 -11.43 9.42 -9.33
C ILE A 169 -11.49 8.03 -8.71
N ALA A 170 -12.08 7.08 -9.42
CA ALA A 170 -11.98 5.68 -9.05
C ALA A 170 -10.53 5.18 -9.20
N GLY A 171 -10.06 4.35 -8.27
CA GLY A 171 -8.66 3.89 -8.24
C GLY A 171 -8.25 3.12 -9.50
N ASP A 172 -9.17 2.39 -10.12
CA ASP A 172 -8.97 1.66 -11.39
C ASP A 172 -8.80 2.59 -12.60
N CYS A 173 -9.16 3.87 -12.48
CA CYS A 173 -8.97 4.91 -13.50
C CYS A 173 -7.82 5.88 -13.19
N LEU A 174 -7.00 5.64 -12.16
CA LEU A 174 -5.84 6.48 -11.86
C LEU A 174 -4.87 6.57 -13.06
N GLU A 175 -4.64 5.45 -13.75
CA GLU A 175 -3.79 5.36 -14.96
C GLU A 175 -4.39 6.12 -16.17
N ALA A 176 -5.71 6.32 -16.19
CA ALA A 176 -6.42 7.05 -17.24
C ALA A 176 -6.34 8.59 -17.07
N LEU A 177 -5.80 9.08 -15.95
CA LEU A 177 -5.47 10.50 -15.82
C LEU A 177 -4.28 10.83 -16.72
N ALA A 178 -4.53 11.73 -17.68
CA ALA A 178 -3.50 12.30 -18.52
C ALA A 178 -2.39 12.91 -17.64
N GLN A 179 -1.24 12.24 -17.61
CA GLN A 179 -0.01 12.81 -17.09
C GLN A 179 0.45 13.94 -18.01
N CYS A 180 1.44 14.71 -17.56
CA CYS A 180 1.75 15.94 -18.25
C CYS A 180 2.58 15.76 -19.52
N PRO A 181 2.22 16.49 -20.59
CA PRO A 181 2.92 16.40 -21.87
C PRO A 181 4.28 17.13 -21.85
N VAL A 182 4.64 17.77 -20.74
CA VAL A 182 5.85 18.58 -20.57
C VAL A 182 6.58 18.20 -19.27
N PRO A 183 7.92 18.32 -19.22
CA PRO A 183 8.69 18.15 -17.98
C PRO A 183 8.23 19.13 -16.89
N PRO A 184 8.31 18.76 -15.59
CA PRO A 184 7.83 19.62 -14.49
C PRO A 184 8.54 20.97 -14.43
N ASP A 185 9.82 21.04 -14.81
CA ASP A 185 10.63 22.27 -14.82
C ASP A 185 10.19 23.29 -15.89
N GLU A 186 9.39 22.87 -16.87
CA GLU A 186 8.88 23.72 -17.96
C GLU A 186 7.43 24.21 -17.71
N VAL A 187 6.81 23.82 -16.60
CA VAL A 187 5.42 24.18 -16.28
C VAL A 187 5.37 25.52 -15.53
N PRO A 188 4.80 26.60 -16.12
CA PRO A 188 4.62 27.87 -15.42
C PRO A 188 3.42 27.80 -14.46
N CYS A 189 3.62 27.15 -13.32
CA CYS A 189 2.62 27.04 -12.28
C CYS A 189 2.42 28.37 -11.52
N VAL A 190 1.17 28.68 -11.16
CA VAL A 190 0.81 29.91 -10.44
C VAL A 190 0.52 29.54 -9.00
N ALA A 191 1.29 30.09 -8.05
CA ALA A 191 0.97 29.96 -6.63
C ALA A 191 -0.45 30.47 -6.36
N ILE A 192 -1.33 29.57 -5.91
CA ILE A 192 -2.66 29.89 -5.41
C ILE A 192 -2.77 29.28 -4.01
N ASP A 193 -3.22 30.06 -3.04
CA ASP A 193 -3.36 29.53 -1.69
C ASP A 193 -4.60 28.62 -1.61
N GLN A 194 -4.35 27.37 -1.19
CA GLN A 194 -5.25 26.37 -0.62
C GLN A 194 -5.83 25.30 -1.56
N CYS A 195 -5.33 24.08 -1.35
CA CYS A 195 -6.09 22.85 -1.53
C CYS A 195 -7.31 22.78 -0.61
N THR A 196 -8.41 22.20 -1.10
CA THR A 196 -9.64 22.12 -0.34
C THR A 196 -9.57 20.98 0.68
N ALA A 197 -10.16 21.16 1.87
CA ALA A 197 -10.32 20.10 2.85
C ALA A 197 -11.40 19.05 2.45
N LYS A 198 -11.69 18.90 1.16
CA LYS A 198 -12.65 17.92 0.63
C LYS A 198 -12.04 16.53 0.58
N VAL A 199 -12.92 15.54 0.77
CA VAL A 199 -12.65 14.10 0.63
C VAL A 199 -13.32 13.58 -0.64
N ALA A 200 -12.72 12.57 -1.27
CA ALA A 200 -13.37 11.82 -2.33
C ALA A 200 -14.43 10.88 -1.72
N ARG A 201 -15.61 10.81 -2.34
CA ARG A 201 -16.71 9.91 -1.94
C ARG A 201 -17.43 9.36 -3.15
N CYS A 202 -18.01 8.19 -3.00
CA CYS A 202 -18.84 7.56 -4.01
C CYS A 202 -20.29 8.01 -3.90
N VAL A 203 -20.82 8.62 -4.95
CA VAL A 203 -22.19 9.10 -5.00
C VAL A 203 -22.82 8.65 -6.31
N ALA A 204 -23.85 7.82 -6.21
CA ALA A 204 -24.58 7.27 -7.37
C ALA A 204 -23.69 6.55 -8.42
N GLY A 205 -22.55 6.00 -8.00
CA GLY A 205 -21.59 5.32 -8.86
C GLY A 205 -20.46 6.21 -9.39
N GLU A 206 -20.45 7.51 -9.06
CA GLU A 206 -19.41 8.46 -9.46
C GLU A 206 -18.58 8.95 -8.25
N CYS A 207 -17.26 9.09 -8.44
CA CYS A 207 -16.39 9.67 -7.42
C CYS A 207 -16.48 11.21 -7.45
N VAL A 208 -16.86 11.82 -6.33
CA VAL A 208 -17.05 13.27 -6.20
C VAL A 208 -16.33 13.83 -4.97
N LEU A 209 -15.89 15.09 -5.04
CA LEU A 209 -15.28 15.80 -3.91
C LEU A 209 -16.33 16.45 -3.03
N GLN A 210 -16.50 15.93 -1.82
CA GLN A 210 -17.42 16.43 -0.79
C GLN A 210 -16.67 16.98 0.42
N ASN A 211 -17.31 17.88 1.18
CA ASN A 211 -16.72 18.35 2.44
C ASN A 211 -16.65 17.18 3.44
N SER A 212 -15.60 17.15 4.28
CA SER A 212 -15.63 16.28 5.46
C SER A 212 -16.77 16.72 6.38
N LEU A 213 -17.71 15.80 6.63
CA LEU A 213 -18.76 15.93 7.65
C LEU A 213 -18.23 15.55 9.04
#